data_AF-A0A1I8GJ32-F1
#
_entry.id   AF-A0A1I8GJ32-F1
#
_cell.length_a   1.000
_cell.length_b   1.000
_cell.length_c   1.000
_cell.angle_alpha   90.00
_cell.angle_beta   90.00
_cell.angle_gamma   90.00
#
_symmetry.space_group_name_H-M   'P 1'
#
loop_
_entity.id
_entity.type
_entity.pdbx_description
1 polymer ?
#
loop_
_entity_poly.entity_id
_entity_poly.type
_entity_poly.pdbx_seq_one_letter_code
_entity_poly.pdbx_strand_id
1 'polypeptide(L)'
;MAASKGGVDIAEQEATKDTSVSKPKDTNFYQQRLPAWQPLMTARYAFPMCLLIGAIFIPIGVVLLLSAQSVQEASVDYTKCRDANGLYCAELVAMPGYYGNYRSCVCNVTLTLSQAMSGQVYVYYALTNFYQSHRQYAKSRDDFQLMGERSSGLLSECDPYRQDASTGLWVAPCGAIAKSMFNDSYRLFYHQTAGDPLEVPWTRQGIAWNSDKWYKYGPGANWNVSTKPIGWPASAQQRSPAGYQDDEELMVWMRTAAMPNFRKLHRIVEHGANGTPEAFANGLPAGTYTLQVAYAFPVTGFAGTKSLVLTTGGWMGGRNPILAAAYLAVGCLYTVMGLALALVQLHSSRSAILSVSQPVDDPRSCTASVSNLVENDQLTHRHEKADLEMEEIEQLEDGELATQQQQQQQQPTAKPRSMLQTLTLADY
;
A
#
# COMPACT_ATOMS: atom_id res chain seq x y z
N MET A 1 71.07 15.41 -29.36
CA MET A 1 72.02 15.77 -30.43
C MET A 1 71.43 15.31 -31.75
N ALA A 2 71.37 16.22 -32.74
CA ALA A 2 70.91 16.08 -34.13
C ALA A 2 69.40 15.72 -34.32
N ALA A 3 68.48 16.65 -34.65
CA ALA A 3 68.32 17.43 -35.91
C ALA A 3 67.92 16.52 -37.09
N SER A 4 66.95 16.80 -37.97
CA SER A 4 66.17 17.99 -38.31
C SER A 4 65.21 17.62 -39.47
N LYS A 5 64.03 18.28 -39.52
CA LYS A 5 63.24 18.82 -40.68
C LYS A 5 63.22 18.01 -42.00
N GLY A 6 62.11 17.78 -42.69
CA GLY A 6 60.99 18.69 -43.01
C GLY A 6 61.24 19.38 -44.37
N GLY A 7 60.36 19.16 -45.36
CA GLY A 7 60.30 19.82 -46.68
C GLY A 7 60.43 18.82 -47.86
N VAL A 8 59.35 18.37 -48.52
CA VAL A 8 58.47 19.02 -49.53
C VAL A 8 59.14 19.19 -50.89
N ASP A 9 58.56 18.55 -51.91
CA ASP A 9 58.40 18.95 -53.32
C ASP A 9 57.75 17.75 -54.08
N ILE A 10 56.84 17.82 -55.06
CA ILE A 10 56.14 18.86 -55.83
C ILE A 10 54.89 18.17 -56.47
N ALA A 11 53.84 18.98 -56.66
CA ALA A 11 52.63 18.85 -57.47
C ALA A 11 52.42 17.63 -58.41
N GLU A 12 51.22 17.03 -58.33
CA GLU A 12 50.22 17.16 -59.40
C GLU A 12 48.80 17.07 -58.79
N GLN A 13 48.07 18.18 -58.87
CA GLN A 13 46.63 18.23 -58.65
C GLN A 13 45.95 17.95 -60.00
N GLU A 14 45.06 16.97 -60.04
CA GLU A 14 43.81 17.17 -60.77
C GLU A 14 42.67 17.15 -59.76
N ALA A 15 42.22 18.36 -59.43
CA ALA A 15 40.94 18.59 -58.79
C ALA A 15 39.91 18.89 -59.87
N THR A 16 38.81 18.14 -59.87
CA THR A 16 37.48 18.71 -60.07
C THR A 16 36.52 18.17 -59.01
N LYS A 17 36.52 18.87 -57.87
CA LYS A 17 35.30 19.25 -57.13
C LYS A 17 34.35 19.95 -58.12
N ASP A 18 33.02 19.93 -58.04
CA ASP A 18 32.06 19.66 -56.97
C ASP A 18 30.68 19.64 -57.66
N THR A 19 29.74 18.75 -57.30
CA THR A 19 28.31 19.12 -57.15
C THR A 19 27.58 18.14 -56.22
N SER A 20 27.48 18.55 -54.95
CA SER A 20 26.41 18.30 -53.97
C SER A 20 25.33 17.26 -54.27
N VAL A 21 25.46 16.08 -53.65
CA VAL A 21 24.32 15.45 -52.96
C VAL A 21 24.87 14.95 -51.62
N SER A 22 24.44 15.56 -50.51
CA SER A 22 24.71 15.03 -49.18
C SER A 22 23.90 13.75 -49.01
N LYS A 23 24.43 12.62 -49.51
CA LYS A 23 23.73 11.35 -49.43
C LYS A 23 23.80 10.87 -47.98
N PRO A 24 22.66 10.60 -47.32
CA PRO A 24 22.66 10.04 -45.98
C PRO A 24 23.42 8.70 -45.95
N LYS A 25 24.07 8.41 -44.82
CA LYS A 25 24.92 7.23 -44.64
C LYS A 25 24.10 5.95 -44.91
N ASP A 26 24.62 5.12 -45.81
CA ASP A 26 24.01 3.84 -46.19
C ASP A 26 24.32 2.75 -45.17
N THR A 27 23.64 2.80 -44.04
CA THR A 27 23.76 1.81 -42.96
C THR A 27 22.37 1.44 -42.45
N ASN A 28 22.18 0.19 -42.01
CA ASN A 28 20.87 -0.33 -41.59
C ASN A 28 20.19 0.51 -40.50
N PHE A 29 20.97 1.17 -39.64
CA PHE A 29 20.46 2.10 -38.63
C PHE A 29 19.89 3.38 -39.26
N TYR A 30 20.67 4.08 -40.09
CA TYR A 30 20.26 5.35 -40.70
C TYR A 30 19.18 5.18 -41.77
N GLN A 31 19.06 3.98 -42.35
CA GLN A 31 18.01 3.65 -43.32
C GLN A 31 16.79 2.96 -42.71
N GLN A 32 16.74 2.78 -41.38
CA GLN A 32 15.65 2.11 -40.67
C GLN A 32 15.38 0.68 -41.17
N ARG A 33 16.43 -0.04 -41.58
CA ARG A 33 16.40 -1.45 -42.03
C ARG A 33 16.97 -2.39 -40.98
N LEU A 34 16.87 -2.03 -39.70
CA LEU A 34 17.24 -2.95 -38.63
C LEU A 34 16.32 -4.17 -38.65
N PRO A 35 16.84 -5.37 -38.31
CA PRO A 35 15.99 -6.53 -38.14
C PRO A 35 14.96 -6.24 -37.05
N ALA A 36 13.69 -6.23 -37.42
CA ALA A 36 12.58 -5.98 -36.52
C ALA A 36 11.64 -7.19 -36.56
N TRP A 37 11.10 -7.55 -35.39
CA TRP A 37 10.01 -8.49 -35.29
C TRP A 37 8.69 -7.70 -35.20
N GLN A 38 7.79 -7.96 -36.14
CA GLN A 38 6.48 -7.32 -36.20
C GLN A 38 5.40 -8.38 -35.90
N PRO A 39 5.01 -8.56 -34.62
CA PRO A 39 3.95 -9.48 -34.29
C PRO A 39 2.60 -8.94 -34.78
N LEU A 40 2.10 -9.48 -35.89
CA LEU A 40 0.71 -9.25 -36.28
C LEU A 40 -0.21 -10.13 -35.44
N MET A 41 -1.00 -9.51 -34.57
CA MET A 41 -1.98 -10.18 -33.72
C MET A 41 -3.22 -10.59 -34.52
N THR A 42 -3.10 -11.68 -35.28
CA THR A 42 -4.25 -12.30 -35.97
C THR A 42 -5.05 -13.17 -34.99
N ALA A 43 -6.36 -13.29 -35.19
CA ALA A 43 -7.25 -14.12 -34.36
C ALA A 43 -6.73 -15.57 -34.16
N ARG A 44 -6.07 -16.14 -35.18
CA ARG A 44 -5.42 -17.46 -35.16
C ARG A 44 -4.35 -17.61 -34.06
N TYR A 45 -3.62 -16.54 -33.74
CA TYR A 45 -2.60 -16.53 -32.68
C TYR A 45 -3.14 -15.98 -31.35
N ALA A 46 -4.13 -15.09 -31.40
CA ALA A 46 -4.72 -14.51 -30.21
C ALA A 46 -5.54 -15.51 -29.38
N PHE A 47 -6.38 -16.35 -30.02
CA PHE A 47 -7.23 -17.30 -29.28
C PHE A 47 -6.43 -18.34 -28.44
N PRO A 48 -5.37 -19.00 -28.95
CA PRO A 48 -4.62 -19.97 -28.14
C PRO A 48 -3.86 -19.28 -27.01
N MET A 49 -3.35 -18.06 -27.23
CA MET A 49 -2.68 -17.28 -26.18
C MET A 49 -3.64 -16.91 -25.05
N CYS A 50 -4.87 -16.47 -25.37
CA CYS A 50 -5.89 -16.16 -24.37
C CYS A 50 -6.29 -17.40 -23.56
N LEU A 51 -6.51 -18.54 -24.23
CA LEU A 51 -6.83 -19.79 -23.55
C LEU A 51 -5.67 -20.29 -22.67
N LEU A 52 -4.42 -20.12 -23.11
CA LEU A 52 -3.24 -20.48 -22.32
C LEU A 52 -3.14 -19.63 -21.04
N ILE A 53 -3.34 -18.31 -21.16
CA ILE A 53 -3.34 -17.40 -20.00
C ILE A 53 -4.45 -17.81 -19.02
N GLY A 54 -5.67 -18.04 -19.50
CA GLY A 54 -6.77 -18.52 -18.67
C GLY A 54 -6.47 -19.86 -17.98
N ALA A 55 -5.92 -20.81 -18.72
CA ALA A 55 -5.54 -22.13 -18.21
C ALA A 55 -4.44 -22.10 -17.13
N ILE A 56 -3.61 -21.05 -17.11
CA ILE A 56 -2.59 -20.84 -16.07
C ILE A 56 -3.17 -20.05 -14.88
N PHE A 57 -3.94 -19.00 -15.14
CA PHE A 57 -4.42 -18.09 -14.10
C PHE A 57 -5.51 -18.71 -13.23
N ILE A 58 -6.39 -19.55 -13.79
CA ILE A 58 -7.46 -20.23 -13.04
C ILE A 58 -6.89 -21.16 -11.96
N PRO A 59 -6.00 -22.14 -12.26
CA PRO A 59 -5.48 -23.03 -11.22
C PRO A 59 -4.66 -22.28 -10.16
N ILE A 60 -3.89 -21.25 -10.57
CA ILE A 60 -3.21 -20.37 -9.61
C ILE A 60 -4.24 -19.70 -8.70
N GLY A 61 -5.27 -19.07 -9.26
CA GLY A 61 -6.35 -18.43 -8.51
C GLY A 61 -7.06 -19.37 -7.52
N VAL A 62 -7.31 -20.62 -7.92
CA VAL A 62 -7.89 -21.65 -7.04
C VAL A 62 -6.95 -22.00 -5.89
N VAL A 63 -5.66 -22.23 -6.16
CA VAL A 63 -4.66 -22.52 -5.10
C VAL A 63 -4.56 -21.35 -4.13
N LEU A 64 -4.53 -20.11 -4.64
CA LEU A 64 -4.50 -18.91 -3.81
C LEU A 64 -5.76 -18.79 -2.94
N LEU A 65 -6.94 -19.13 -3.49
CA LEU A 65 -8.20 -19.09 -2.74
C LEU A 65 -8.22 -20.12 -1.62
N LEU A 66 -7.80 -21.36 -1.89
CA LEU A 66 -7.69 -22.43 -0.89
C LEU A 66 -6.70 -22.05 0.21
N SER A 67 -5.55 -21.47 -0.15
CA SER A 67 -4.58 -20.97 0.83
C SER A 67 -5.10 -19.80 1.65
N ALA A 68 -5.99 -18.96 1.12
CA ALA A 68 -6.58 -17.86 1.88
C ALA A 68 -7.69 -18.35 2.83
N GLN A 69 -8.42 -19.42 2.46
CA GLN A 69 -9.47 -20.01 3.28
C GLN A 69 -8.95 -20.91 4.40
N SER A 70 -7.76 -21.50 4.26
CA SER A 70 -7.12 -22.28 5.33
C SER A 70 -6.69 -21.44 6.53
N VAL A 71 -6.55 -20.12 6.36
CA VAL A 71 -6.22 -19.19 7.44
C VAL A 71 -7.46 -18.91 8.29
N GLN A 72 -7.34 -19.26 9.57
CA GLN A 72 -8.36 -18.98 10.58
C GLN A 72 -8.09 -17.62 11.20
N GLU A 73 -9.12 -16.77 11.25
CA GLU A 73 -9.06 -15.44 11.84
C GLU A 73 -10.25 -15.27 12.79
N ALA A 74 -9.98 -14.82 14.00
CA ALA A 74 -11.01 -14.43 14.97
C ALA A 74 -10.72 -13.01 15.46
N SER A 75 -11.72 -12.15 15.43
CA SER A 75 -11.60 -10.77 15.86
C SER A 75 -12.63 -10.42 16.92
N VAL A 76 -12.25 -9.57 17.86
CA VAL A 76 -13.14 -9.03 18.88
C VAL A 76 -12.96 -7.53 19.00
N ASP A 77 -14.06 -6.81 18.82
CA ASP A 77 -14.13 -5.36 19.05
C ASP A 77 -14.32 -5.11 20.55
N TYR A 78 -13.38 -4.37 21.15
CA TYR A 78 -13.43 -3.98 22.56
C TYR A 78 -13.55 -2.46 22.74
N THR A 79 -13.88 -1.71 21.68
CA THR A 79 -14.02 -0.23 21.72
C THR A 79 -15.00 0.23 22.79
N LYS A 80 -16.13 -0.47 22.94
CA LYS A 80 -17.19 -0.15 23.91
C LYS A 80 -17.15 -1.08 25.13
N CYS A 81 -15.95 -1.48 25.55
CA CYS A 81 -15.82 -2.32 26.74
C CYS A 81 -16.16 -1.53 28.02
N ARG A 82 -16.74 -2.24 29.00
CA ARG A 82 -17.14 -1.67 30.29
C ARG A 82 -16.19 -2.15 31.38
N ASP A 83 -15.90 -1.25 32.32
CA ASP A 83 -15.22 -1.59 33.57
C ASP A 83 -16.18 -2.33 34.53
N ALA A 84 -15.65 -2.83 35.65
CA ALA A 84 -16.41 -3.44 36.74
C ALA A 84 -17.56 -2.55 37.27
N ASN A 85 -17.41 -1.22 37.16
CA ASN A 85 -18.43 -0.24 37.55
C ASN A 85 -19.49 0.04 36.46
N GLY A 86 -19.43 -0.66 35.32
CA GLY A 86 -20.37 -0.51 34.20
C GLY A 86 -20.14 0.72 33.31
N LEU A 87 -19.12 1.54 33.59
CA LEU A 87 -18.74 2.70 32.79
C LEU A 87 -17.94 2.30 31.55
N TYR A 88 -18.07 3.07 30.47
CA TYR A 88 -17.31 2.83 29.24
C TYR A 88 -15.86 3.30 29.38
N CYS A 89 -14.90 2.38 29.20
CA CYS A 89 -13.48 2.72 29.27
C CYS A 89 -13.09 3.81 28.25
N ALA A 90 -13.73 3.82 27.08
CA ALA A 90 -13.47 4.81 26.03
C ALA A 90 -13.74 6.27 26.46
N GLU A 91 -14.73 6.49 27.34
CA GLU A 91 -15.06 7.82 27.86
C GLU A 91 -14.11 8.22 29.00
N LEU A 92 -13.74 7.27 29.87
CA LEU A 92 -12.80 7.49 30.97
C LEU A 92 -11.42 7.91 30.47
N VAL A 93 -10.92 7.26 29.42
CA VAL A 93 -9.61 7.55 28.83
C VAL A 93 -9.59 8.87 28.05
N ALA A 94 -10.76 9.35 27.59
CA ALA A 94 -10.86 10.63 26.89
C ALA A 94 -10.81 11.85 27.82
N MET A 95 -10.88 11.66 29.13
CA MET A 95 -10.87 12.75 30.10
C MET A 95 -9.49 13.42 30.17
N PRO A 96 -9.41 14.77 30.24
CA PRO A 96 -8.14 15.50 30.19
C PRO A 96 -7.19 15.14 31.34
N GLY A 97 -7.71 14.73 32.51
CA GLY A 97 -6.90 14.27 33.64
C GLY A 97 -6.18 12.93 33.43
N TYR A 98 -6.53 12.20 32.37
CA TYR A 98 -5.95 10.90 32.02
C TYR A 98 -4.54 11.01 31.43
N TYR A 99 -4.20 12.16 30.82
CA TYR A 99 -2.87 12.40 30.26
C TYR A 99 -1.83 12.81 31.31
N GLY A 100 -2.27 13.33 32.46
CA GLY A 100 -1.37 13.81 33.52
C GLY A 100 -0.70 12.68 34.31
N ASN A 101 -1.41 11.56 34.50
CA ASN A 101 -0.88 10.36 35.14
C ASN A 101 -1.31 9.14 34.32
N TYR A 102 -0.37 8.28 33.95
CA TYR A 102 -0.70 7.06 33.22
C TYR A 102 -1.69 6.22 34.04
N ARG A 103 -2.87 5.99 33.46
CA ARG A 103 -3.93 5.15 34.01
C ARG A 103 -4.35 4.15 32.93
N SER A 104 -4.96 3.06 33.36
CA SER A 104 -5.61 2.07 32.49
C SER A 104 -6.97 1.70 33.08
N CYS A 105 -7.98 1.56 32.22
CA CYS A 105 -9.29 1.02 32.56
C CYS A 105 -9.30 -0.47 32.23
N VAL A 106 -9.59 -1.35 33.18
CA VAL A 106 -9.56 -2.80 32.95
C VAL A 106 -10.95 -3.28 32.56
N CYS A 107 -11.05 -3.96 31.43
CA CYS A 107 -12.31 -4.54 30.97
C CYS A 107 -12.11 -5.96 30.47
N ASN A 108 -13.12 -6.81 30.68
CA ASN A 108 -13.11 -8.19 30.24
C ASN A 108 -14.08 -8.36 29.06
N VAL A 109 -13.61 -8.95 27.98
CA VAL A 109 -14.39 -9.22 26.78
C VAL A 109 -14.31 -10.69 26.44
N THR A 110 -15.45 -11.32 26.14
CA THR A 110 -15.51 -12.72 25.77
C THR A 110 -15.24 -12.90 24.28
N LEU A 111 -14.34 -13.81 23.93
CA LEU A 111 -14.00 -14.20 22.56
C LEU A 111 -14.29 -15.70 22.40
N THR A 112 -15.11 -16.08 21.43
CA THR A 112 -15.44 -17.49 21.16
C THR A 112 -14.76 -17.96 19.88
N LEU A 113 -13.94 -19.01 19.98
CA LEU A 113 -13.33 -19.68 18.83
C LEU A 113 -14.20 -20.88 18.41
N SER A 114 -14.80 -20.79 17.22
CA SER A 114 -15.67 -21.85 16.67
C SER A 114 -14.89 -23.08 16.19
N GLN A 115 -13.64 -22.90 15.79
CA GLN A 115 -12.73 -23.95 15.34
C GLN A 115 -11.38 -23.77 16.03
N ALA A 116 -10.64 -24.87 16.18
CA ALA A 116 -9.30 -24.84 16.76
C ALA A 116 -8.32 -24.24 15.74
N MET A 117 -7.58 -23.21 16.16
CA MET A 117 -6.53 -22.59 15.36
C MET A 117 -5.27 -23.44 15.43
N SER A 118 -5.01 -24.23 14.39
CA SER A 118 -3.83 -25.10 14.31
C SER A 118 -2.58 -24.33 13.86
N GLY A 119 -1.43 -24.63 14.48
CA GLY A 119 -0.13 -24.05 14.13
C GLY A 119 0.16 -22.73 14.84
N GLN A 120 1.10 -21.95 14.30
CA GLN A 120 1.55 -20.70 14.91
C GLN A 120 0.46 -19.64 14.87
N VAL A 121 0.05 -19.15 16.05
CA VAL A 121 -0.93 -18.07 16.19
C VAL A 121 -0.23 -16.73 16.44
N TYR A 122 -0.73 -15.70 15.75
CA TYR A 122 -0.28 -14.32 15.85
C TYR A 122 -1.41 -13.45 16.40
N VAL A 123 -1.05 -12.52 17.28
CA VAL A 123 -1.98 -11.58 17.92
C VAL A 123 -1.73 -10.20 17.35
N TYR A 124 -2.72 -9.62 16.69
CA TYR A 124 -2.70 -8.27 16.18
C TYR A 124 -3.69 -7.39 16.96
N TYR A 125 -3.37 -6.11 17.10
CA TYR A 125 -4.40 -5.10 17.33
C TYR A 125 -4.73 -4.42 16.00
N ALA A 126 -6.00 -4.12 15.80
CA ALA A 126 -6.52 -3.37 14.67
C ALA A 126 -7.04 -2.02 15.15
N LEU A 127 -6.67 -0.97 14.44
CA LEU A 127 -7.18 0.38 14.63
C LEU A 127 -7.87 0.82 13.35
N THR A 128 -9.02 1.49 13.49
CA THR A 128 -9.72 2.11 12.38
C THR A 128 -9.70 3.63 12.49
N ASN A 129 -9.81 4.30 11.35
CA ASN A 129 -9.85 5.75 11.24
C ASN A 129 -8.63 6.48 11.83
N PHE A 130 -7.43 5.87 11.81
CA PHE A 130 -6.20 6.46 12.31
C PHE A 130 -5.17 6.68 11.18
N TYR A 131 -4.94 7.94 10.79
CA TYR A 131 -4.17 8.28 9.60
C TYR A 131 -2.66 8.42 9.87
N GLN A 132 -1.95 7.28 9.92
CA GLN A 132 -0.47 7.29 10.01
C GLN A 132 0.21 7.80 8.72
N SER A 133 -0.50 7.80 7.60
CA SER A 133 0.01 8.23 6.30
C SER A 133 0.03 9.75 6.10
N HIS A 134 -0.49 10.53 7.06
CA HIS A 134 -0.45 11.98 6.96
C HIS A 134 1.01 12.48 6.93
N ARG A 135 1.37 13.32 5.94
CA ARG A 135 2.75 13.73 5.66
C ARG A 135 3.49 14.30 6.88
N GLN A 136 2.85 15.21 7.63
CA GLN A 136 3.47 15.79 8.83
C GLN A 136 3.62 14.77 9.96
N TYR A 137 2.70 13.81 10.07
CA TYR A 137 2.77 12.76 11.08
C TYR A 137 3.93 11.80 10.75
N ALA A 138 3.99 11.31 9.51
CA ALA A 138 5.01 10.37 9.06
C ALA A 138 6.44 10.94 9.11
N LYS A 139 6.59 12.25 8.96
CA LYS A 139 7.88 12.95 9.09
C LYS A 139 8.28 13.24 10.54
N SER A 140 7.36 13.20 11.49
CA SER A 140 7.62 13.65 12.85
C SER A 140 8.28 12.58 13.72
N ARG A 141 9.59 12.40 13.50
CA ARG A 141 10.50 11.53 14.26
C ARG A 141 11.96 11.98 14.08
N ASP A 142 12.85 11.56 14.96
CA ASP A 142 14.30 11.74 14.83
C ASP A 142 14.96 10.36 14.74
N ASP A 143 15.45 10.01 13.54
CA ASP A 143 16.05 8.70 13.29
C ASP A 143 17.41 8.53 14.00
N PHE A 144 18.18 9.62 14.21
CA PHE A 144 19.44 9.56 14.97
C PHE A 144 19.19 9.25 16.44
N GLN A 145 18.12 9.82 17.00
CA GLN A 145 17.70 9.50 18.36
C GLN A 145 17.29 8.02 18.49
N LEU A 146 16.57 7.47 17.51
CA LEU A 146 16.17 6.06 17.49
C LEU A 146 17.34 5.09 17.30
N MET A 147 18.39 5.53 16.60
CA MET A 147 19.68 4.82 16.51
C MET A 147 20.51 4.88 17.80
N GLY A 148 20.07 5.63 18.81
CA GLY A 148 20.78 5.75 20.09
C GLY A 148 21.82 6.86 20.13
N GLU A 149 21.89 7.72 19.11
CA GLU A 149 22.81 8.87 19.11
C GLU A 149 22.23 10.04 19.92
N ARG A 150 23.11 10.77 20.62
CA ARG A 150 22.71 12.00 21.30
C ARG A 150 22.57 13.09 20.24
N SER A 151 21.33 13.32 19.79
CA SER A 151 20.99 14.36 18.80
C SER A 151 21.66 15.69 19.17
N SER A 152 22.73 16.03 18.43
CA SER A 152 23.57 17.23 18.63
C SER A 152 23.07 18.43 17.80
N GLY A 153 22.13 18.18 16.89
CA GLY A 153 21.47 19.17 16.05
C GLY A 153 20.02 18.78 15.86
N LEU A 154 19.16 19.36 16.69
CA LEU A 154 17.76 19.00 16.76
C LEU A 154 17.01 19.39 15.48
N LEU A 155 16.64 18.38 14.69
CA LEU A 155 15.84 18.58 13.50
C LEU A 155 14.48 19.20 13.85
N SER A 156 14.05 20.16 13.04
CA SER A 156 12.70 20.75 13.08
C SER A 156 11.59 19.73 12.74
N GLU A 157 11.94 18.51 12.39
CA GLU A 157 11.01 17.45 12.01
C GLU A 157 10.18 16.94 13.21
N CYS A 158 10.75 16.93 14.42
CA CYS A 158 10.04 16.53 15.64
C CYS A 158 9.09 17.61 16.21
N ASP A 159 9.04 18.81 15.64
CA ASP A 159 8.22 19.90 16.17
C ASP A 159 6.71 19.62 16.01
N PRO A 160 5.86 19.99 17.00
CA PRO A 160 6.20 20.65 18.26
C PRO A 160 6.58 19.69 19.42
N TYR A 161 6.64 18.37 19.17
CA TYR A 161 6.80 17.33 20.19
C TYR A 161 8.25 16.99 20.53
N ARG A 162 9.13 17.98 20.41
CA ARG A 162 10.56 17.86 20.65
C ARG A 162 10.93 18.02 22.12
N GLN A 163 10.21 18.89 22.80
CA GLN A 163 10.37 19.18 24.23
C GLN A 163 9.02 19.08 24.92
N ASP A 164 9.07 18.75 26.20
CA ASP A 164 7.89 18.87 27.06
C ASP A 164 7.66 20.36 27.38
N ALA A 165 6.48 20.86 27.04
CA ALA A 165 6.10 22.25 27.25
C ALA A 165 6.09 22.67 28.72
N SER A 166 5.96 21.72 29.65
CA SER A 166 5.90 22.01 31.10
C SER A 166 7.27 22.04 31.77
N THR A 167 8.17 21.13 31.39
CA THR A 167 9.49 20.97 32.03
C THR A 167 10.64 21.56 31.22
N GLY A 168 10.44 21.81 29.92
CA GLY A 168 11.49 22.22 28.99
C GLY A 168 12.51 21.11 28.68
N LEU A 169 12.31 19.90 29.20
CA LEU A 169 13.19 18.76 28.98
C LEU A 169 12.95 18.16 27.58
N TRP A 170 14.02 17.60 27.02
CA TRP A 170 13.97 16.89 25.74
C TRP A 170 13.16 15.61 25.85
N VAL A 171 12.27 15.35 24.89
CA VAL A 171 11.48 14.13 24.85
C VAL A 171 12.25 13.04 24.10
N ALA A 172 12.32 11.84 24.68
CA ALA A 172 12.93 10.67 24.04
C ALA A 172 11.99 9.45 24.09
N PRO A 173 11.54 8.90 22.94
CA PRO A 173 11.74 9.40 21.58
C PRO A 173 10.83 10.60 21.25
N CYS A 174 11.32 11.56 20.45
CA CYS A 174 10.56 12.75 20.05
C CYS A 174 9.63 12.48 18.86
N GLY A 175 8.68 13.40 18.66
CA GLY A 175 7.83 13.43 17.47
C GLY A 175 6.42 12.86 17.67
N ALA A 176 5.56 13.13 16.70
CA ALA A 176 4.14 12.79 16.76
C ALA A 176 3.92 11.28 16.79
N ILE A 177 4.74 10.50 16.06
CA ILE A 177 4.59 9.04 15.96
C ILE A 177 4.79 8.40 17.33
N ALA A 178 5.89 8.76 18.00
CA ALA A 178 6.20 8.28 19.34
C ALA A 178 5.16 8.72 20.37
N LYS A 179 4.72 9.98 20.32
CA LYS A 179 3.69 10.51 21.24
C LYS A 179 2.40 9.71 21.21
N SER A 180 1.93 9.32 20.03
CA SER A 180 0.69 8.53 19.90
C SER A 180 0.92 7.03 19.85
N MET A 181 1.97 6.51 20.50
CA MET A 181 2.19 5.06 20.60
C MET A 181 1.00 4.35 21.23
N PHE A 182 0.60 3.24 20.61
CA PHE A 182 -0.45 2.38 21.13
C PHE A 182 0.01 1.75 22.46
N ASN A 183 -0.79 1.93 23.52
CA ASN A 183 -0.40 1.61 24.89
C ASN A 183 -1.41 0.72 25.65
N ASP A 184 -2.37 0.11 24.96
CA ASP A 184 -3.22 -0.91 25.61
C ASP A 184 -2.41 -2.19 25.86
N SER A 185 -2.73 -2.89 26.95
CA SER A 185 -2.18 -4.21 27.24
C SER A 185 -3.27 -5.27 27.30
N TYR A 186 -2.90 -6.51 27.02
CA TYR A 186 -3.83 -7.63 26.95
C TYR A 186 -3.34 -8.77 27.82
N ARG A 187 -4.29 -9.58 28.31
CA ARG A 187 -4.10 -10.94 28.85
C ARG A 187 -5.25 -11.80 28.35
N LEU A 188 -4.98 -13.02 27.91
CA LEU A 188 -5.98 -13.91 27.34
C LEU A 188 -6.07 -15.17 28.18
N PHE A 189 -7.29 -15.51 28.60
CA PHE A 189 -7.57 -16.68 29.43
C PHE A 189 -8.47 -17.65 28.67
N TYR A 190 -8.08 -18.91 28.59
CA TYR A 190 -8.87 -20.00 28.02
C TYR A 190 -9.74 -20.64 29.10
N HIS A 191 -11.05 -20.74 28.85
CA HIS A 191 -11.97 -21.45 29.73
C HIS A 191 -12.06 -22.91 29.32
N GLN A 192 -11.50 -23.79 30.15
CA GLN A 192 -11.57 -25.23 29.98
C GLN A 192 -12.91 -25.78 30.48
N THR A 193 -13.29 -26.98 30.01
CA THR A 193 -14.52 -27.65 30.43
C THR A 193 -14.50 -28.06 31.91
N ALA A 194 -13.31 -28.25 32.49
CA ALA A 194 -13.09 -28.52 33.90
C ALA A 194 -11.77 -27.89 34.36
N GLY A 195 -11.81 -27.05 35.40
CA GLY A 195 -10.63 -26.39 35.99
C GLY A 195 -10.66 -24.87 35.91
N ASP A 196 -9.62 -24.24 36.45
CA ASP A 196 -9.44 -22.79 36.43
C ASP A 196 -9.09 -22.27 35.02
N PRO A 197 -9.42 -21.01 34.68
CA PRO A 197 -9.06 -20.41 33.41
C PRO A 197 -7.54 -20.37 33.23
N LEU A 198 -7.08 -20.79 32.05
CA LEU A 198 -5.66 -20.94 31.75
C LEU A 198 -5.16 -19.75 30.94
N GLU A 199 -4.12 -19.06 31.42
CA GLU A 199 -3.52 -17.94 30.68
C GLU A 199 -2.77 -18.45 29.44
N VAL A 200 -3.04 -17.83 28.29
CA VAL A 200 -2.36 -18.14 27.02
C VAL A 200 -0.96 -17.50 27.05
N PRO A 201 0.12 -18.29 26.98
CA PRO A 201 1.47 -17.76 26.95
C PRO A 201 1.75 -17.13 25.59
N TRP A 202 2.32 -15.93 25.59
CA TRP A 202 2.75 -15.25 24.39
C TRP A 202 3.99 -14.42 24.65
N THR A 203 4.77 -14.17 23.61
CA THR A 203 6.00 -13.38 23.68
C THR A 203 5.82 -12.00 23.04
N ARG A 204 6.65 -11.06 23.52
CA ARG A 204 6.81 -9.73 22.93
C ARG A 204 8.02 -9.64 21.99
N GLN A 205 8.84 -10.68 21.94
CA GLN A 205 10.05 -10.75 21.12
C GLN A 205 9.78 -11.46 19.80
N GLY A 206 10.56 -11.16 18.77
CA GLY A 206 10.41 -11.73 17.42
C GLY A 206 9.20 -11.18 16.63
N ILE A 207 8.62 -10.05 17.06
CA ILE A 207 7.53 -9.35 16.36
C ILE A 207 8.04 -8.30 15.36
N ALA A 208 9.25 -7.77 15.56
CA ALA A 208 9.88 -6.82 14.65
C ALA A 208 10.73 -7.53 13.59
N TRP A 209 10.99 -6.84 12.48
CA TRP A 209 11.90 -7.34 11.45
C TRP A 209 13.34 -7.27 11.95
N ASN A 210 14.14 -8.31 11.65
CA ASN A 210 15.56 -8.30 11.95
C ASN A 210 16.28 -7.07 11.36
N SER A 211 15.89 -6.62 10.17
CA SER A 211 16.47 -5.42 9.56
C SER A 211 16.20 -4.14 10.37
N ASP A 212 15.02 -4.01 10.97
CA ASP A 212 14.71 -2.88 11.86
C ASP A 212 15.59 -2.96 13.12
N LYS A 213 15.71 -4.14 13.73
CA LYS A 213 16.51 -4.39 14.93
C LYS A 213 18.01 -4.14 14.75
N TRP A 214 18.59 -4.49 13.60
CA TRP A 214 20.04 -4.41 13.38
C TRP A 214 20.51 -3.11 12.74
N TYR A 215 19.67 -2.43 11.97
CA TYR A 215 20.09 -1.27 11.17
C TYR A 215 19.39 0.05 11.50
N LYS A 216 18.19 0.04 12.11
CA LYS A 216 17.42 1.28 12.35
C LYS A 216 17.35 1.69 13.81
N TYR A 217 17.29 0.72 14.73
CA TYR A 217 17.18 0.98 16.15
C TYR A 217 18.44 0.48 16.85
N GLY A 218 19.11 1.39 17.55
CA GLY A 218 20.38 1.08 18.20
C GLY A 218 20.28 0.88 19.70
N PRO A 219 21.35 0.37 20.33
CA PRO A 219 21.47 0.35 21.78
C PRO A 219 21.51 1.78 22.30
N GLY A 220 20.72 2.06 23.34
CA GLY A 220 20.40 3.42 23.75
C GLY A 220 21.58 4.11 24.45
N ALA A 221 21.88 5.35 24.06
CA ALA A 221 22.69 6.25 24.87
C ALA A 221 21.97 6.60 26.19
N ASN A 222 22.73 6.88 27.25
CA ASN A 222 22.22 7.23 28.58
C ASN A 222 21.19 8.39 28.54
N TRP A 223 19.90 8.06 28.52
CA TRP A 223 18.75 8.97 28.45
C TRP A 223 18.42 9.63 29.80
N ASN A 224 19.37 9.74 30.73
CA ASN A 224 19.14 10.26 32.09
C ASN A 224 18.71 11.74 32.14
N VAL A 225 18.75 12.44 31.00
CA VAL A 225 18.42 13.88 30.85
C VAL A 225 17.18 14.09 29.97
N SER A 226 16.49 13.03 29.54
CA SER A 226 15.28 13.14 28.73
C SER A 226 14.03 12.70 29.50
N THR A 227 12.90 13.24 29.07
CA THR A 227 11.56 12.88 29.56
C THR A 227 10.85 11.96 28.58
N LYS A 228 9.85 11.23 29.07
CA LYS A 228 9.03 10.34 28.26
C LYS A 228 7.97 11.13 27.49
N PRO A 229 7.50 10.64 26.32
CA PRO A 229 6.35 11.24 25.66
C PRO A 229 5.09 11.17 26.52
N ILE A 230 4.21 12.16 26.33
CA ILE A 230 2.89 12.18 26.97
C ILE A 230 2.10 10.95 26.50
N GLY A 231 1.56 10.16 27.45
CA GLY A 231 0.84 8.92 27.16
C GLY A 231 1.66 7.64 27.30
N TRP A 232 2.99 7.73 27.43
CA TRP A 232 3.82 6.54 27.69
C TRP A 232 3.68 6.05 29.13
N PRO A 233 3.60 4.72 29.37
CA PRO A 233 3.51 4.16 30.71
C PRO A 233 4.80 4.36 31.52
N ALA A 234 5.95 4.25 30.86
CA ALA A 234 7.28 4.31 31.47
C ALA A 234 8.24 5.04 30.54
N SER A 235 9.41 5.45 31.04
CA SER A 235 10.45 6.07 30.20
C SER A 235 11.06 5.05 29.23
N ALA A 236 11.70 5.54 28.16
CA ALA A 236 12.39 4.68 27.20
C ALA A 236 13.38 3.71 27.87
N GLN A 237 14.13 4.19 28.88
CA GLN A 237 15.09 3.40 29.64
C GLN A 237 14.42 2.30 30.48
N GLN A 238 13.24 2.57 31.05
CA GLN A 238 12.49 1.58 31.83
C GLN A 238 11.81 0.54 30.96
N ARG A 239 11.37 0.92 29.75
CA ARG A 239 10.78 0.00 28.78
C ARG A 239 11.82 -0.94 28.21
N SER A 240 12.99 -0.41 27.87
CA SER A 240 14.11 -1.19 27.37
C SER A 240 15.44 -0.67 27.92
N PRO A 241 16.03 -1.37 28.91
CA PRO A 241 17.29 -0.98 29.50
C PRO A 241 18.47 -0.96 28.51
N ALA A 242 18.42 -1.80 27.47
CA ALA A 242 19.41 -1.86 26.41
C ALA A 242 19.16 -0.82 25.29
N GLY A 243 18.06 -0.05 25.37
CA GLY A 243 17.66 0.96 24.40
C GLY A 243 16.67 0.46 23.35
N TYR A 244 16.48 1.23 22.27
CA TYR A 244 15.38 0.97 21.33
C TYR A 244 15.51 -0.35 20.56
N GLN A 245 16.71 -0.93 20.50
CA GLN A 245 16.97 -2.22 19.84
C GLN A 245 16.17 -3.41 20.41
N ASP A 246 15.78 -3.37 21.69
CA ASP A 246 14.99 -4.45 22.31
C ASP A 246 13.50 -4.09 22.49
N ASP A 247 13.08 -2.85 22.21
CA ASP A 247 11.66 -2.44 22.25
C ASP A 247 10.98 -2.71 20.90
N GLU A 248 10.74 -3.99 20.60
CA GLU A 248 10.13 -4.39 19.33
C GLU A 248 8.70 -3.84 19.13
N GLU A 249 7.97 -3.57 20.21
CA GLU A 249 6.64 -2.93 20.13
C GLU A 249 6.74 -1.52 19.57
N LEU A 250 7.75 -0.76 20.01
CA LEU A 250 8.04 0.56 19.48
C LEU A 250 8.38 0.46 17.99
N MET A 251 9.23 -0.48 17.59
CA MET A 251 9.60 -0.67 16.18
C MET A 251 8.37 -0.93 15.29
N VAL A 252 7.48 -1.82 15.74
CA VAL A 252 6.24 -2.14 15.03
C VAL A 252 5.34 -0.90 14.92
N TRP A 253 5.28 -0.06 15.95
CA TRP A 253 4.49 1.17 15.92
C TRP A 253 5.08 2.22 14.97
N MET A 254 6.38 2.46 15.06
CA MET A 254 7.12 3.45 14.28
C MET A 254 7.09 3.21 12.77
N ARG A 255 6.86 1.95 12.35
CA ARG A 255 6.56 1.63 10.95
C ARG A 255 5.15 2.07 10.58
N THR A 256 5.02 3.25 9.97
CA THR A 256 3.72 3.84 9.63
C THR A 256 2.90 2.96 8.68
N ALA A 257 1.58 2.89 8.92
CA ALA A 257 0.63 2.23 8.04
C ALA A 257 0.24 3.15 6.86
N ALA A 258 0.01 2.54 5.69
CA ALA A 258 -0.40 3.28 4.49
C ALA A 258 -1.90 3.66 4.51
N MET A 259 -2.74 2.81 5.13
CA MET A 259 -4.20 2.98 5.19
C MET A 259 -4.64 3.40 6.60
N PRO A 260 -5.78 4.10 6.75
CA PRO A 260 -6.32 4.51 8.06
C PRO A 260 -6.82 3.34 8.91
N ASN A 261 -7.21 2.25 8.26
CA ASN A 261 -7.58 1.00 8.90
C ASN A 261 -6.40 0.06 8.75
N PHE A 262 -5.76 -0.30 9.85
CA PHE A 262 -4.59 -1.17 9.82
C PHE A 262 -4.56 -2.08 11.04
N ARG A 263 -3.80 -3.16 10.91
CA ARG A 263 -3.45 -4.05 12.01
C ARG A 263 -1.94 -4.11 12.19
N LYS A 264 -1.51 -4.21 13.43
CA LYS A 264 -0.09 -4.31 13.80
C LYS A 264 0.11 -5.51 14.72
N LEU A 265 1.20 -6.23 14.49
CA LEU A 265 1.55 -7.41 15.27
C LEU A 265 1.87 -6.98 16.69
N HIS A 266 1.23 -7.61 17.67
CA HIS A 266 1.41 -7.30 19.07
C HIS A 266 2.16 -8.42 19.79
N ARG A 267 1.74 -9.67 19.60
CA ARG A 267 2.33 -10.85 20.25
C ARG A 267 2.36 -12.04 19.31
N ILE A 268 3.24 -12.98 19.64
CA ILE A 268 3.28 -14.32 19.04
C ILE A 268 2.96 -15.30 20.17
N VAL A 269 1.97 -16.18 19.96
CA VAL A 269 1.60 -17.19 20.95
C VAL A 269 2.71 -18.24 21.04
N GLU A 270 3.11 -18.60 22.25
CA GLU A 270 4.14 -19.62 22.44
C GLU A 270 3.52 -21.01 22.43
N HIS A 271 4.07 -21.90 21.62
CA HIS A 271 3.61 -23.28 21.47
C HIS A 271 4.76 -24.24 21.78
N GLY A 272 4.55 -25.20 22.68
CA GLY A 272 5.49 -26.29 22.93
C GLY A 272 6.81 -25.90 23.61
N ALA A 273 6.90 -24.70 24.19
CA ALA A 273 8.05 -24.31 25.02
C ALA A 273 7.93 -24.88 26.45
N ASN A 274 9.06 -25.08 27.12
CA ASN A 274 9.11 -25.54 28.51
C ASN A 274 8.30 -24.59 29.40
N GLY A 275 7.21 -25.08 29.99
CA GLY A 275 6.30 -24.27 30.83
C GLY A 275 5.03 -23.79 30.12
N THR A 276 4.88 -24.05 28.81
CA THR A 276 3.59 -23.86 28.14
C THR A 276 2.63 -24.99 28.50
N PRO A 277 1.37 -24.67 28.84
CA PRO A 277 0.36 -25.70 29.06
C PRO A 277 0.16 -26.60 27.84
N GLU A 278 -0.02 -27.90 28.06
CA GLU A 278 -0.19 -28.90 26.99
C GLU A 278 -1.38 -28.57 26.07
N ALA A 279 -2.40 -27.91 26.61
CA ALA A 279 -3.56 -27.41 25.86
C ALA A 279 -3.19 -26.50 24.67
N PHE A 280 -2.02 -25.84 24.69
CA PHE A 280 -1.57 -24.92 23.66
C PHE A 280 -0.40 -25.46 22.80
N ALA A 281 -0.06 -26.75 22.91
CA ALA A 281 1.10 -27.31 22.20
C ALA A 281 0.97 -27.24 20.67
N ASN A 282 -0.24 -27.42 20.12
CA ASN A 282 -0.49 -27.48 18.67
C ASN A 282 -1.28 -26.28 18.12
N GLY A 283 -1.45 -25.23 18.93
CA GLY A 283 -2.27 -24.06 18.57
C GLY A 283 -3.23 -23.65 19.67
N LEU A 284 -4.30 -22.93 19.31
CA LEU A 284 -5.37 -22.57 20.25
C LEU A 284 -6.59 -23.49 20.06
N PRO A 285 -7.04 -24.19 21.12
CA PRO A 285 -8.23 -25.04 21.04
C PRO A 285 -9.51 -24.24 20.77
N ALA A 286 -10.53 -24.92 20.25
CA ALA A 286 -11.86 -24.33 20.15
C ALA A 286 -12.44 -24.12 21.56
N GLY A 287 -13.19 -23.04 21.75
CA GLY A 287 -13.84 -22.75 23.03
C GLY A 287 -13.97 -21.27 23.35
N THR A 288 -14.28 -21.00 24.60
CA THR A 288 -14.51 -19.64 25.09
C THR A 288 -13.25 -19.10 25.74
N TYR A 289 -12.86 -17.89 25.36
CA TYR A 289 -11.75 -17.16 25.91
C TYR A 289 -12.24 -15.87 26.55
N THR A 290 -11.57 -15.41 27.59
CA THR A 290 -11.75 -14.08 28.16
C THR A 290 -10.50 -13.26 27.90
N LEU A 291 -10.69 -12.19 27.14
CA LEU A 291 -9.68 -11.17 26.90
C LEU A 291 -9.82 -10.10 28.00
N GLN A 292 -8.83 -10.02 28.87
CA GLN A 292 -8.67 -8.90 29.78
C GLN A 292 -7.83 -7.82 29.11
N VAL A 293 -8.42 -6.63 28.93
CA VAL A 293 -7.80 -5.47 28.29
C VAL A 293 -7.52 -4.41 29.35
N ALA A 294 -6.30 -3.92 29.44
CA ALA A 294 -5.99 -2.67 30.12
C ALA A 294 -6.05 -1.54 29.09
N TYR A 295 -7.19 -0.89 29.02
CA TYR A 295 -7.54 0.14 28.05
C TYR A 295 -6.90 1.47 28.44
N ALA A 296 -5.99 2.00 27.62
CA ALA A 296 -5.27 3.24 27.85
C ALA A 296 -5.21 4.18 26.63
N PHE A 297 -5.44 3.68 25.42
CA PHE A 297 -5.37 4.45 24.18
C PHE A 297 -6.73 5.10 23.83
N PRO A 298 -6.88 6.42 23.71
CA PRO A 298 -8.16 7.02 23.34
C PRO A 298 -8.42 6.92 21.82
N VAL A 299 -9.65 6.56 21.43
CA VAL A 299 -10.08 6.50 20.01
C VAL A 299 -11.33 7.34 19.70
N THR A 300 -12.05 7.77 20.74
CA THR A 300 -13.30 8.55 20.61
C THR A 300 -13.08 9.89 19.93
N GLY A 301 -11.93 10.55 20.18
CA GLY A 301 -11.59 11.85 19.61
C GLY A 301 -11.47 11.87 18.08
N PHE A 302 -11.24 10.72 17.44
CA PHE A 302 -11.21 10.59 15.99
C PHE A 302 -12.23 9.57 15.46
N ALA A 303 -13.26 9.24 16.26
CA ALA A 303 -14.29 8.27 15.89
C ALA A 303 -13.75 6.91 15.38
N GLY A 304 -12.62 6.46 15.93
CA GLY A 304 -12.02 5.17 15.58
C GLY A 304 -12.54 4.01 16.43
N THR A 305 -12.24 2.80 15.98
CA THR A 305 -12.50 1.55 16.71
C THR A 305 -11.21 0.77 16.94
N LYS A 306 -11.24 -0.10 17.95
CA LYS A 306 -10.16 -1.00 18.29
C LYS A 306 -10.65 -2.43 18.30
N SER A 307 -9.84 -3.32 17.77
CA SER A 307 -10.13 -4.75 17.84
C SER A 307 -8.86 -5.54 18.10
N LEU A 308 -8.99 -6.66 18.79
CA LEU A 308 -7.94 -7.67 18.85
C LEU A 308 -8.23 -8.71 17.78
N VAL A 309 -7.22 -9.11 17.01
CA VAL A 309 -7.34 -10.08 15.93
C VAL A 309 -6.34 -11.20 16.16
N LEU A 310 -6.83 -12.41 16.33
CA LEU A 310 -6.05 -13.64 16.36
C LEU A 310 -6.08 -14.25 14.96
N THR A 311 -4.92 -14.60 14.42
CA THR A 311 -4.83 -15.24 13.10
C THR A 311 -3.75 -16.30 13.08
N THR A 312 -3.99 -17.38 12.34
CA THR A 312 -2.94 -18.32 11.97
C THR A 312 -2.11 -17.77 10.80
N GLY A 313 -0.87 -18.23 10.67
CA GLY A 313 -0.03 -17.92 9.51
C GLY A 313 -0.31 -18.86 8.34
N GLY A 314 -0.65 -18.32 7.17
CA GLY A 314 -0.64 -19.04 5.90
C GLY A 314 0.68 -18.83 5.15
N TRP A 315 0.93 -19.65 4.13
CA TRP A 315 2.09 -19.48 3.24
C TRP A 315 2.15 -18.10 2.60
N MET A 316 0.99 -17.53 2.28
CA MET A 316 0.85 -16.19 1.68
C MET A 316 0.60 -15.08 2.73
N GLY A 317 0.77 -15.38 4.02
CA GLY A 317 0.50 -14.46 5.12
C GLY A 317 -0.90 -14.64 5.71
N GLY A 318 -1.62 -13.52 5.89
CA GLY A 318 -2.95 -13.51 6.52
C GLY A 318 -4.08 -13.82 5.55
N ARG A 319 -5.31 -13.89 6.07
CA ARG A 319 -6.53 -14.11 5.28
C ARG A 319 -6.78 -12.93 4.33
N ASN A 320 -6.53 -13.12 3.03
CA ASN A 320 -6.84 -12.14 2.01
C ASN A 320 -7.25 -12.81 0.67
N PRO A 321 -8.56 -12.85 0.35
CA PRO A 321 -9.05 -13.47 -0.88
C PRO A 321 -8.94 -12.57 -2.12
N ILE A 322 -8.57 -11.28 -1.98
CA ILE A 322 -8.60 -10.31 -3.09
C ILE A 322 -7.66 -10.72 -4.22
N LEU A 323 -6.44 -11.17 -3.88
CA LEU A 323 -5.48 -11.62 -4.87
C LEU A 323 -6.03 -12.82 -5.65
N ALA A 324 -6.59 -13.81 -4.95
CA ALA A 324 -7.20 -14.97 -5.57
C ALA A 324 -8.37 -14.57 -6.48
N ALA A 325 -9.24 -13.67 -6.02
CA ALA A 325 -10.36 -13.15 -6.80
C ALA A 325 -9.89 -12.43 -8.08
N ALA A 326 -8.81 -11.66 -8.03
CA ALA A 326 -8.23 -11.01 -9.19
C ALA A 326 -7.71 -12.03 -10.22
N TYR A 327 -6.97 -13.05 -9.79
CA TYR A 327 -6.48 -14.12 -10.68
C TYR A 327 -7.63 -14.89 -11.33
N LEU A 328 -8.68 -15.23 -10.57
CA LEU A 328 -9.86 -15.91 -11.08
C LEU A 328 -10.64 -15.04 -12.06
N ALA A 329 -10.87 -13.76 -11.74
CA ALA A 329 -11.57 -12.83 -12.62
C ALA A 329 -10.86 -12.65 -13.97
N VAL A 330 -9.55 -12.40 -13.92
CA VAL A 330 -8.72 -12.27 -15.13
C VAL A 330 -8.69 -13.60 -15.90
N GLY A 331 -8.48 -14.72 -15.22
CA GLY A 331 -8.48 -16.05 -15.84
C GLY A 331 -9.78 -16.36 -16.57
N CYS A 332 -10.94 -16.14 -15.93
CA CYS A 332 -12.25 -16.33 -16.52
C CYS A 332 -12.49 -15.40 -17.72
N LEU A 333 -12.09 -14.12 -17.63
CA LEU A 333 -12.21 -13.17 -18.73
C LEU A 333 -11.43 -13.63 -19.96
N TYR A 334 -10.17 -14.04 -19.80
CA TYR A 334 -9.34 -14.53 -20.90
C TYR A 334 -9.83 -15.85 -21.48
N THR A 335 -10.39 -16.75 -20.66
CA THR A 335 -11.02 -17.98 -21.15
C THR A 335 -12.26 -17.68 -21.99
N VAL A 336 -13.15 -16.79 -21.54
CA VAL A 336 -14.35 -16.39 -22.30
C VAL A 336 -13.95 -15.72 -23.61
N MET A 337 -12.99 -14.78 -23.58
CA MET A 337 -12.48 -14.11 -24.77
C MET A 337 -11.83 -15.10 -25.75
N GLY A 338 -11.02 -16.03 -25.24
CA GLY A 338 -10.39 -17.07 -26.04
C GLY A 338 -11.40 -18.00 -26.72
N LEU A 339 -12.47 -18.40 -26.01
CA LEU A 339 -13.55 -19.19 -26.57
C LEU A 339 -14.34 -18.42 -27.64
N ALA A 340 -14.63 -17.14 -27.41
CA ALA A 340 -15.31 -16.29 -28.39
C ALA A 340 -14.49 -16.14 -29.69
N LEU A 341 -13.19 -15.86 -29.57
CA LEU A 341 -12.28 -15.78 -30.72
C LEU A 341 -12.15 -17.12 -31.46
N ALA A 342 -12.13 -18.24 -30.72
CA ALA A 342 -12.13 -19.57 -31.32
C ALA A 342 -13.42 -19.84 -32.11
N LEU A 343 -14.59 -19.46 -31.58
CA LEU A 343 -15.87 -19.58 -32.29
C LEU A 343 -15.91 -18.74 -33.57
N VAL A 344 -15.46 -17.48 -33.50
CA VAL A 344 -15.38 -16.59 -34.67
C VAL A 344 -14.44 -17.18 -35.72
N GLN A 345 -13.27 -17.70 -35.31
CA GLN A 345 -12.32 -18.32 -36.22
C GLN A 345 -12.89 -19.59 -36.87
N LEU A 346 -13.64 -20.42 -36.12
CA LEU A 346 -14.30 -21.60 -36.66
C LEU A 346 -15.38 -21.23 -37.69
N HIS A 347 -16.11 -20.12 -37.47
CA HIS A 347 -17.12 -19.64 -38.40
C HIS A 347 -16.50 -19.00 -39.65
N SER A 348 -15.53 -18.10 -39.50
CA SER A 348 -14.84 -17.44 -40.61
C SER A 348 -14.04 -18.42 -41.48
N SER A 349 -13.42 -19.45 -40.87
CA SER A 349 -12.71 -20.49 -41.64
C SER A 349 -13.64 -21.30 -42.53
N ARG A 350 -14.93 -21.45 -42.15
CA ARG A 350 -15.94 -22.08 -43.01
C ARG A 350 -16.32 -21.16 -44.18
N SER A 351 -16.40 -19.86 -43.96
CA SER A 351 -16.72 -18.87 -45.01
C SER A 351 -15.58 -18.63 -45.99
N ALA A 352 -14.32 -18.68 -45.55
CA ALA A 352 -13.15 -18.44 -46.39
C ALA A 352 -12.93 -19.56 -47.45
N ILE A 353 -13.38 -20.79 -47.19
CA ILE A 353 -13.34 -21.89 -48.17
C ILE A 353 -14.34 -21.64 -49.31
N LEU A 354 -15.38 -20.82 -49.10
CA LEU A 354 -16.40 -20.51 -50.10
C LEU A 354 -16.04 -19.31 -51.02
N SER A 355 -15.04 -18.50 -50.66
CA SER A 355 -14.68 -17.27 -51.40
C SER A 355 -13.43 -17.42 -52.28
N VAL A 356 -12.74 -18.55 -52.24
CA VAL A 356 -11.56 -18.82 -53.09
C VAL A 356 -11.99 -19.66 -54.31
N SER A 357 -12.88 -19.11 -55.13
CA SER A 357 -13.14 -19.67 -56.46
C SER A 357 -13.66 -18.61 -57.42
N GLN A 358 -12.89 -17.55 -57.69
CA GLN A 358 -12.99 -16.83 -58.95
C GLN A 358 -11.59 -16.39 -59.41
N PRO A 359 -11.01 -17.00 -60.46
CA PRO A 359 -9.95 -16.35 -61.20
C PRO A 359 -10.57 -15.18 -61.98
N VAL A 360 -10.02 -13.98 -61.80
CA VAL A 360 -10.42 -12.80 -62.57
C VAL A 360 -9.74 -12.88 -63.93
N ASP A 361 -10.37 -13.57 -64.86
CA ASP A 361 -10.04 -13.53 -66.28
C ASP A 361 -11.02 -12.60 -67.00
N ASP A 362 -10.86 -11.27 -66.89
CA ASP A 362 -11.33 -10.36 -67.95
C ASP A 362 -10.74 -8.93 -67.84
N PRO A 363 -10.03 -8.39 -68.86
CA PRO A 363 -9.38 -7.07 -68.79
C PRO A 363 -10.32 -5.86 -69.00
N ARG A 364 -11.65 -6.02 -68.95
CA ARG A 364 -12.59 -4.94 -69.34
C ARG A 364 -13.47 -4.37 -68.22
N SER A 365 -13.24 -4.72 -66.96
CA SER A 365 -14.06 -4.22 -65.84
C SER A 365 -13.53 -2.97 -65.10
N CYS A 366 -12.54 -2.25 -65.65
CA CYS A 366 -11.91 -1.13 -64.93
C CYS A 366 -12.71 0.18 -64.88
N THR A 367 -13.90 0.28 -65.48
CA THR A 367 -14.67 1.54 -65.47
C THR A 367 -15.79 1.62 -64.44
N ALA A 368 -16.15 0.52 -63.77
CA ALA A 368 -17.20 0.52 -62.73
C ALA A 368 -16.66 0.55 -61.29
N SER A 369 -15.35 0.35 -61.08
CA SER A 369 -14.75 0.30 -59.73
C SER A 369 -14.21 1.65 -59.24
N VAL A 370 -14.07 2.65 -60.12
CA VAL A 370 -13.51 3.97 -59.76
C VAL A 370 -14.54 4.83 -59.02
N SER A 371 -15.83 4.69 -59.28
CA SER A 371 -16.89 5.42 -58.57
C SER A 371 -17.02 4.99 -57.10
N ASN A 372 -16.91 3.69 -56.79
CA ASN A 372 -17.02 3.19 -55.42
C ASN A 372 -15.74 3.40 -54.58
N LEU A 373 -14.58 3.53 -55.23
CA LEU A 373 -13.32 3.87 -54.53
C LEU A 373 -13.26 5.35 -54.16
N VAL A 374 -13.79 6.26 -54.99
CA VAL A 374 -13.86 7.70 -54.68
C VAL A 374 -14.89 8.00 -53.57
N GLU A 375 -15.98 7.23 -53.48
CA GLU A 375 -16.99 7.42 -52.43
C GLU A 375 -16.55 6.91 -51.06
N ASN A 376 -15.77 5.82 -51.01
CA ASN A 376 -15.16 5.33 -49.77
C ASN A 376 -14.01 6.22 -49.28
N ASP A 377 -13.19 6.78 -50.17
CA ASP A 377 -12.09 7.67 -49.81
C ASP A 377 -12.60 9.00 -49.22
N GLN A 378 -13.74 9.50 -49.71
CA GLN A 378 -14.46 10.67 -49.15
C GLN A 378 -15.13 10.41 -47.79
N LEU A 379 -15.30 9.14 -47.41
CA LEU A 379 -15.86 8.74 -46.11
C LEU A 379 -14.76 8.57 -45.06
N THR A 380 -13.63 7.94 -45.42
CA THR A 380 -12.44 7.87 -44.55
C THR A 380 -11.86 9.24 -44.25
N HIS A 381 -11.81 10.16 -45.24
CA HIS A 381 -11.30 11.51 -45.02
C HIS A 381 -12.24 12.37 -44.13
N ARG A 382 -13.54 12.04 -44.06
CA ARG A 382 -14.51 12.67 -43.15
C ARG A 382 -14.42 12.14 -41.73
N HIS A 383 -14.12 10.86 -41.54
CA HIS A 383 -13.86 10.28 -40.23
C HIS A 383 -12.56 10.79 -39.63
N GLU A 384 -11.48 10.88 -40.42
CA GLU A 384 -10.20 11.42 -39.96
C GLU A 384 -10.29 12.92 -39.60
N LYS A 385 -11.11 13.69 -40.33
CA LYS A 385 -11.40 15.08 -39.98
C LYS A 385 -12.24 15.21 -38.70
N ALA A 386 -13.18 14.30 -38.46
CA ALA A 386 -13.99 14.30 -37.23
C ALA A 386 -13.18 13.88 -35.99
N ASP A 387 -12.23 12.96 -36.14
CA ASP A 387 -11.33 12.55 -35.05
C ASP A 387 -10.36 13.68 -34.68
N LEU A 388 -9.83 14.42 -35.66
CA LEU A 388 -8.99 15.59 -35.41
C LEU A 388 -9.77 16.77 -34.77
N GLU A 389 -11.01 17.00 -35.16
CA GLU A 389 -11.87 18.02 -34.53
C GLU A 389 -12.27 17.62 -33.09
N MET A 390 -12.44 16.33 -32.80
CA MET A 390 -12.65 15.82 -31.43
C MET A 390 -11.40 15.98 -30.56
N GLU A 391 -10.21 15.71 -31.09
CA GLU A 391 -8.94 15.86 -30.35
C GLU A 391 -8.62 17.35 -30.08
N GLU A 392 -9.03 18.26 -30.98
CA GLU A 392 -8.93 19.72 -30.76
C GLU A 392 -9.92 20.20 -29.68
N ILE A 393 -11.12 19.63 -29.60
CA ILE A 393 -12.11 19.93 -28.55
C ILE A 393 -11.64 19.41 -27.18
N GLU A 394 -11.05 18.20 -27.12
CA GLU A 394 -10.53 17.62 -25.87
C GLU A 394 -9.34 18.43 -25.34
N GLN A 395 -8.47 18.94 -26.23
CA GLN A 395 -7.38 19.85 -25.85
C GLN A 395 -7.85 21.24 -25.39
N LEU A 396 -8.98 21.74 -25.91
CA LEU A 396 -9.59 22.99 -25.47
C LEU A 396 -10.26 22.84 -24.09
N GLU A 397 -10.93 21.72 -23.82
CA GLU A 397 -11.52 21.43 -22.50
C GLU A 397 -10.46 21.24 -21.41
N ASP A 398 -9.35 20.54 -21.72
CA ASP A 398 -8.22 20.40 -20.79
C ASP A 398 -7.50 21.74 -20.53
N GLY A 399 -7.44 22.61 -21.54
CA GLY A 399 -6.92 23.98 -21.42
C GLY A 399 -7.79 24.88 -20.53
N GLU A 400 -9.11 24.79 -20.66
CA GLU A 400 -10.05 25.52 -19.79
C GLU A 400 -10.03 25.00 -18.35
N LEU A 401 -9.89 23.68 -18.15
CA LEU A 401 -9.77 23.07 -16.81
C LEU A 401 -8.47 23.50 -16.11
N ALA A 402 -7.36 23.57 -16.85
CA ALA A 402 -6.08 24.07 -16.33
C ALA A 402 -6.14 25.57 -15.98
N THR A 403 -6.88 26.36 -16.76
CA THR A 403 -7.05 27.81 -16.53
C THR A 403 -7.96 28.08 -15.32
N GLN A 404 -9.00 27.28 -15.09
CA GLN A 404 -9.84 27.36 -13.88
C GLN A 404 -9.07 26.96 -12.62
N GLN A 405 -8.18 25.97 -12.69
CA GLN A 405 -7.32 25.59 -11.57
C GLN A 405 -6.28 26.66 -11.22
N GLN A 406 -5.75 27.39 -12.20
CA GLN A 406 -4.87 28.54 -11.96
C GLN A 406 -5.60 29.75 -11.38
N GLN A 407 -6.85 30.02 -11.77
CA GLN A 407 -7.66 31.11 -11.19
C GLN A 407 -8.07 30.83 -9.74
N GLN A 408 -8.28 29.58 -9.34
CA GLN A 408 -8.52 29.22 -7.93
C GLN A 408 -7.28 29.37 -7.04
N GLN A 409 -6.07 29.37 -7.59
CA GLN A 409 -4.83 29.54 -6.83
C GLN A 409 -4.40 31.02 -6.65
N GLN A 410 -5.04 31.98 -7.32
CA GLN A 410 -4.67 33.40 -7.27
C GLN A 410 -5.60 34.30 -6.43
N GLN A 411 -6.52 33.74 -5.64
CA GLN A 411 -7.34 34.56 -4.73
C GLN A 411 -6.57 34.93 -3.46
N PRO A 412 -6.32 36.22 -3.16
CA PRO A 412 -5.60 36.62 -1.95
C PRO A 412 -6.51 36.47 -0.72
N THR A 413 -5.97 35.82 0.30
CA THR A 413 -6.60 35.63 1.61
C THR A 413 -6.81 36.97 2.32
N ALA A 414 -8.07 37.40 2.46
CA ALA A 414 -8.44 38.53 3.28
C ALA A 414 -8.43 38.16 4.78
N LYS A 415 -7.73 38.98 5.57
CA LYS A 415 -7.57 38.91 7.03
C LYS A 415 -8.91 39.18 7.75
N PRO A 416 -9.24 38.52 8.88
CA PRO A 416 -10.52 38.75 9.55
C PRO A 416 -10.46 40.03 10.39
N ARG A 417 -11.45 40.91 10.23
CA ARG A 417 -11.72 42.02 11.15
C ARG A 417 -13.11 41.86 11.75
N SER A 418 -13.13 41.79 13.07
CA SER A 418 -14.31 41.83 13.93
C SER A 418 -15.24 43.00 13.61
N MET A 419 -16.55 42.77 13.57
CA MET A 419 -17.50 43.77 14.05
C MET A 419 -18.75 43.11 14.66
N LEU A 420 -19.00 43.56 15.88
CA LEU A 420 -20.23 43.44 16.65
C LEU A 420 -21.38 44.23 15.99
N GLN A 421 -22.59 43.93 16.48
CA GLN A 421 -23.81 44.77 16.53
C GLN A 421 -24.94 44.57 15.47
N THR A 422 -25.96 43.81 15.93
CA THR A 422 -27.40 44.18 16.09
C THR A 422 -28.21 44.79 14.93
N LEU A 423 -29.32 44.11 14.58
CA LEU A 423 -30.71 44.62 14.34
C LEU A 423 -31.55 43.45 13.74
N THR A 424 -32.33 42.70 14.53
CA THR A 424 -33.81 42.79 14.75
C THR A 424 -34.73 42.52 13.54
N LEU A 425 -35.46 41.39 13.64
CA LEU A 425 -36.92 41.17 13.46
C LEU A 425 -37.65 41.44 12.13
N ALA A 426 -38.69 40.60 11.93
CA ALA A 426 -39.77 40.58 10.92
C ALA A 426 -39.38 39.86 9.59
N ASP A 427 -40.09 38.86 9.04
CA ASP A 427 -41.45 38.33 9.25
C ASP A 427 -41.54 36.89 8.65
N TYR A 428 -42.40 36.06 9.27
CA TYR A 428 -42.94 34.72 8.90
C TYR A 428 -42.04 33.48 8.88
#